data_AF-A0A1I4J2W4-F1
#
_entry.id   AF-A0A1I4J2W4-F1
#
_cell.length_a   1.000
_cell.length_b   1.000
_cell.length_c   1.000
_cell.angle_alpha   90.00
_cell.angle_beta   90.00
_cell.angle_gamma   90.00
#
_symmetry.space_group_name_H-M   'P 1'
#
loop_
_entity.id
_entity.type
_entity.pdbx_description
1 polymer ?
#
loop_
_entity_poly.entity_id
_entity_poly.type
_entity_poly.pdbx_seq_one_letter_code
_entity_poly.pdbx_strand_id
1 'polypeptide(L)'
;MALLNTPVPYPGEIWVVVRFLASQSGPVAYDTLRAFLEPHSRESKKLTTVHYALTTLRSLGLAEESVDGQDWVLAGDLAALTWDDYAAFQRGLRSAVLGLRGHQPAETADDLRRALVWSLTRDPFSESFNWTVVDSQHQRDAPDGELVFVNDTRWSPFTTWATSLGLGASAPHLAQRYIPDCTLAVRQVLEEHLPPGAPADALDVLRLLREHLPVLPGGAISNSLGYGLADDRTAGAALSFALMRGEYEKWLVLSSDSDAKQPIKVQDPEQSSMRLCSVIARQEAAHV
;
A
#
# COMPACT_ATOMS: atom_id res chain seq x y z
N MET A 1 -16.55 4.72 9.07
CA MET A 1 -16.08 5.97 8.44
C MET A 1 -15.09 5.59 7.35
N ALA A 2 -15.22 6.10 6.13
CA ALA A 2 -14.29 5.76 5.06
C ALA A 2 -12.90 6.38 5.31
N LEU A 3 -11.83 5.65 4.96
CA LEU A 3 -10.44 6.01 5.29
C LEU A 3 -9.95 7.33 4.65
N LEU A 4 -10.59 7.76 3.56
CA LEU A 4 -10.26 9.02 2.88
C LEU A 4 -11.03 10.23 3.45
N ASN A 5 -11.98 10.03 4.35
CA ASN A 5 -12.78 11.12 4.92
C ASN A 5 -12.21 11.59 6.25
N THR A 6 -12.20 12.90 6.48
CA THR A 6 -11.97 13.45 7.81
C THR A 6 -13.13 13.10 8.75
N PRO A 7 -12.88 12.83 10.04
CA PRO A 7 -11.64 13.02 10.79
C PRO A 7 -10.77 11.75 10.93
N VAL A 8 -10.72 10.86 9.93
CA VAL A 8 -9.84 9.68 10.01
C VAL A 8 -8.36 10.12 10.08
N PRO A 9 -7.58 9.61 11.05
CA PRO A 9 -6.19 9.98 11.23
C PRO A 9 -5.31 9.43 10.12
N TYR A 10 -4.19 10.08 9.91
CA TYR A 10 -3.19 9.60 8.98
C TYR A 10 -2.47 8.36 9.52
N PRO A 11 -2.01 7.44 8.65
CA PRO A 11 -1.28 6.25 9.09
C PRO A 11 -0.07 6.53 9.99
N GLY A 12 0.59 7.68 9.85
CA GLY A 12 1.67 8.10 10.75
C GLY A 12 1.19 8.33 12.19
N GLU A 13 -0.01 8.88 12.36
CA GLU A 13 -0.65 9.06 13.66
C GLU A 13 -1.14 7.73 14.23
N ILE A 14 -1.67 6.85 13.37
CA ILE A 14 -2.03 5.47 13.73
C ILE A 14 -0.80 4.71 14.21
N TRP A 15 0.34 4.86 13.52
CA TRP A 15 1.60 4.22 13.91
C TRP A 15 2.04 4.63 15.31
N VAL A 16 1.87 5.89 15.70
CA VAL A 16 2.20 6.35 17.06
C VAL A 16 1.40 5.57 18.12
N VAL A 17 0.09 5.37 17.89
CA VAL A 17 -0.77 4.59 18.79
C VAL A 17 -0.36 3.11 18.80
N VAL A 18 -0.15 2.52 17.62
CA VAL A 18 0.26 1.11 17.47
C VAL A 18 1.60 0.86 18.15
N ARG A 19 2.60 1.72 17.91
CA ARG A 19 3.93 1.64 18.51
C ARG A 19 3.85 1.71 20.03
N PHE A 20 2.99 2.57 20.56
CA PHE A 20 2.79 2.64 22.00
C PHE A 20 2.17 1.34 22.53
N LEU A 21 1.10 0.83 21.91
CA LEU A 21 0.50 -0.46 22.30
C LEU A 21 1.50 -1.63 22.23
N ALA A 22 2.29 -1.72 21.16
CA ALA A 22 3.33 -2.73 20.97
C ALA A 22 4.49 -2.63 21.99
N SER A 23 4.67 -1.48 22.63
CA SER A 23 5.67 -1.29 23.69
C SER A 23 5.19 -1.76 25.07
N GLN A 24 3.89 -2.04 25.22
CA GLN A 24 3.31 -2.49 26.48
C GLN A 24 3.24 -4.01 26.54
N SER A 25 3.41 -4.59 27.74
CA SER A 25 3.39 -6.04 27.94
C SER A 25 1.97 -6.64 28.01
N GLY A 26 0.93 -5.85 27.76
CA GLY A 26 -0.47 -6.28 27.89
C GLY A 26 -1.46 -5.19 27.47
N PRO A 27 -2.77 -5.44 27.67
CA PRO A 27 -3.83 -4.49 27.35
C PRO A 27 -3.65 -3.13 28.05
N VAL A 28 -4.08 -2.06 27.39
CA VAL A 28 -3.86 -0.68 27.86
C VAL A 28 -5.16 0.09 27.92
N ALA A 29 -5.47 0.66 29.08
CA ALA A 29 -6.65 1.50 29.27
C ALA A 29 -6.64 2.72 28.33
N TYR A 30 -7.81 3.04 27.75
CA TYR A 30 -7.99 4.20 26.87
C TYR A 30 -7.49 5.52 27.48
N ASP A 31 -7.77 5.76 28.76
CA ASP A 31 -7.33 6.97 29.45
C ASP A 31 -5.80 7.08 29.56
N THR A 32 -5.10 5.95 29.65
CA THR A 32 -3.63 5.89 29.67
C THR A 32 -3.07 6.27 28.30
N LEU A 33 -3.62 5.70 27.22
CA LEU A 33 -3.26 6.06 25.84
C LEU A 33 -3.41 7.56 25.60
N ARG A 34 -4.56 8.10 25.98
CA ARG A 34 -4.87 9.53 25.81
C ARG A 34 -3.95 10.42 26.65
N ALA A 35 -3.72 10.08 27.92
CA ALA A 35 -2.87 10.86 28.80
C ALA A 35 -1.42 10.91 28.30
N PHE A 36 -0.92 9.83 27.70
CA PHE A 36 0.46 9.74 27.22
C PHE A 36 0.65 10.40 25.85
N LEU A 37 -0.23 10.11 24.89
CA LEU A 37 -0.06 10.56 23.50
C LEU A 37 -0.60 11.97 23.26
N GLU A 38 -1.55 12.43 24.07
CA GLU A 38 -2.23 13.71 23.89
C GLU A 38 -2.40 14.46 25.22
N PRO A 39 -1.31 14.73 25.97
CA PRO A 39 -1.39 15.27 27.33
C PRO A 39 -2.15 16.60 27.43
N HIS A 40 -2.08 17.44 26.39
CA HIS A 40 -2.74 18.75 26.32
C HIS A 40 -4.24 18.65 25.99
N SER A 41 -4.71 17.52 25.48
CA SER A 41 -6.11 17.32 25.08
C SER A 41 -6.96 16.75 26.21
N ARG A 42 -6.40 16.55 27.43
CA ARG A 42 -7.06 15.84 28.54
C ARG A 42 -8.38 16.48 28.99
N GLU A 43 -8.48 17.81 28.94
CA GLU A 43 -9.68 18.55 29.35
C GLU A 43 -10.72 18.72 28.22
N SER A 44 -10.35 18.37 26.98
CA SER A 44 -11.26 18.52 25.83
C SER A 44 -12.35 17.45 25.85
N LYS A 45 -13.60 17.85 25.64
CA LYS A 45 -14.72 16.92 25.39
C LYS A 45 -14.78 16.42 23.94
N LYS A 46 -13.92 16.91 23.05
CA LYS A 46 -13.88 16.48 21.64
C LYS A 46 -13.20 15.12 21.52
N LEU A 47 -13.66 14.31 20.58
CA LEU A 47 -12.95 13.09 20.17
C LEU A 47 -11.55 13.47 19.68
N THR A 48 -10.58 12.62 20.02
CA THR A 48 -9.16 12.90 19.81
C THR A 48 -8.56 12.00 18.72
N THR A 49 -7.33 12.27 18.30
CA THR A 49 -6.62 11.47 17.30
C THR A 49 -6.45 10.03 17.78
N VAL A 50 -6.18 9.83 19.07
CA VAL A 50 -6.15 8.49 19.69
C VAL A 50 -7.47 7.76 19.50
N HIS A 51 -8.62 8.41 19.76
CA HIS A 51 -9.93 7.80 19.57
C HIS A 51 -10.17 7.34 18.13
N TYR A 52 -9.89 8.22 17.17
CA TYR A 52 -10.11 7.88 15.76
C TYR A 52 -9.12 6.81 15.29
N ALA A 53 -7.87 6.81 15.77
CA ALA A 53 -6.88 5.80 15.42
C ALA A 53 -7.29 4.42 15.91
N LEU A 54 -7.73 4.31 17.17
CA LEU A 54 -8.24 3.06 17.75
C LEU A 54 -9.50 2.57 17.03
N THR A 55 -10.41 3.49 16.68
CA THR A 55 -11.60 3.17 15.89
C THR A 55 -11.23 2.64 14.50
N THR A 56 -10.26 3.27 13.83
CA THR A 56 -9.74 2.81 12.54
C THR A 56 -9.08 1.44 12.66
N LEU A 57 -8.19 1.23 13.64
CA LEU A 57 -7.55 -0.06 13.90
C LEU A 57 -8.58 -1.15 14.15
N ARG A 58 -9.62 -0.88 14.96
CA ARG A 58 -10.71 -1.82 15.19
C ARG A 58 -11.49 -2.13 13.92
N SER A 59 -11.82 -1.11 13.12
CA SER A 59 -12.54 -1.33 11.85
C SER A 59 -11.74 -2.15 10.83
N LEU A 60 -10.40 -2.13 10.96
CA LEU A 60 -9.47 -2.92 10.15
C LEU A 60 -9.12 -4.28 10.81
N GLY A 61 -9.68 -4.61 11.98
CA GLY A 61 -9.34 -5.84 12.70
C GLY A 61 -7.90 -5.91 13.24
N LEU A 62 -7.25 -4.76 13.41
CA LEU A 62 -5.85 -4.63 13.85
C LEU A 62 -5.70 -4.27 15.33
N ALA A 63 -6.79 -3.94 16.00
CA ALA A 63 -6.85 -3.79 17.45
C ALA A 63 -8.26 -4.13 17.94
N GLU A 64 -8.36 -4.51 19.21
CA GLU A 64 -9.63 -4.83 19.85
C GLU A 64 -9.73 -4.20 21.24
N GLU A 65 -10.96 -3.94 21.65
CA GLU A 65 -11.28 -3.63 23.04
C GLU A 65 -11.42 -4.95 23.80
N SER A 66 -10.84 -5.01 25.00
CA SER A 66 -11.05 -6.08 25.97
C SER A 66 -12.55 -6.25 26.29
N VAL A 67 -12.89 -7.40 26.88
CA VAL A 67 -14.29 -7.75 27.24
C VAL A 67 -14.94 -6.70 28.15
N ASP A 68 -14.15 -6.01 28.98
CA ASP A 68 -14.62 -4.97 29.89
C ASP A 68 -14.75 -3.58 29.20
N GLY A 69 -14.36 -3.47 27.93
CA GLY A 69 -14.52 -2.28 27.09
C GLY A 69 -13.62 -1.10 27.48
N GLN A 70 -12.61 -1.31 28.33
CA GLN A 70 -11.75 -0.24 28.85
C GLN A 70 -10.32 -0.33 28.31
N ASP A 71 -9.82 -1.55 28.09
CA ASP A 71 -8.46 -1.79 27.67
C ASP A 71 -8.38 -2.15 26.19
N TRP A 72 -7.30 -1.72 25.54
CA TRP A 72 -7.01 -1.94 24.13
C TRP A 72 -5.78 -2.82 23.95
N VAL A 73 -5.83 -3.72 22.97
CA VAL A 73 -4.71 -4.58 22.57
C VAL A 73 -4.62 -4.66 21.05
N LEU A 74 -3.40 -4.87 20.53
CA LEU A 74 -3.20 -5.13 19.10
C LEU A 74 -3.73 -6.52 18.74
N ALA A 75 -4.31 -6.63 17.55
CA ALA A 75 -4.96 -7.83 17.04
C ALA A 75 -4.53 -8.14 15.60
N GLY A 76 -4.93 -9.32 15.11
CA GLY A 76 -4.66 -9.76 13.75
C GLY A 76 -3.16 -9.74 13.41
N ASP A 77 -2.81 -9.18 12.27
CA ASP A 77 -1.42 -9.09 11.79
C ASP A 77 -0.51 -8.22 12.68
N LEU A 78 -1.08 -7.43 13.61
CA LEU A 78 -0.30 -6.61 14.54
C LEU A 78 -0.14 -7.24 15.92
N ALA A 79 -0.73 -8.41 16.19
CA ALA A 79 -0.70 -9.03 17.52
C ALA A 79 0.73 -9.35 18.02
N ALA A 80 1.64 -9.69 17.10
CA ALA A 80 3.04 -10.02 17.41
C ALA A 80 4.02 -8.90 17.03
N LEU A 81 3.52 -7.69 16.79
CA LEU A 81 4.32 -6.56 16.33
C LEU A 81 5.29 -6.07 17.40
N THR A 82 6.55 -5.82 17.01
CA THR A 82 7.49 -5.09 17.88
C THR A 82 7.35 -3.58 17.66
N TRP A 83 7.60 -2.80 18.71
CA TRP A 83 7.40 -1.34 18.68
C TRP A 83 8.31 -0.59 17.69
N ASP A 84 9.38 -1.21 17.21
CA ASP A 84 10.34 -0.65 16.25
C ASP A 84 10.18 -1.19 14.82
N ASP A 85 9.34 -2.21 14.59
CA ASP A 85 9.16 -2.81 13.27
C ASP A 85 8.06 -2.09 12.47
N TYR A 86 8.41 -0.91 11.94
CA TYR A 86 7.51 -0.17 11.05
C TYR A 86 7.17 -0.97 9.78
N ALA A 87 8.08 -1.80 9.28
CA ALA A 87 7.83 -2.59 8.07
C ALA A 87 6.73 -3.64 8.29
N ALA A 88 6.70 -4.29 9.45
CA ALA A 88 5.60 -5.18 9.84
C ALA A 88 4.29 -4.42 10.01
N PHE A 89 4.31 -3.21 10.58
CA PHE A 89 3.12 -2.35 10.62
C PHE A 89 2.59 -2.05 9.22
N GLN A 90 3.45 -1.66 8.27
CA GLN A 90 3.04 -1.39 6.89
C GLN A 90 2.44 -2.64 6.23
N ARG A 91 3.03 -3.82 6.44
CA ARG A 91 2.49 -5.09 5.92
C ARG A 91 1.12 -5.42 6.52
N GLY A 92 0.97 -5.34 7.84
CA GLY A 92 -0.31 -5.61 8.51
C GLY A 92 -1.40 -4.63 8.12
N LEU A 93 -1.06 -3.34 8.02
CA LEU A 93 -1.98 -2.31 7.56
C LEU A 93 -2.42 -2.56 6.10
N ARG A 94 -1.48 -2.92 5.23
CA ARG A 94 -1.78 -3.28 3.84
C ARG A 94 -2.64 -4.53 3.73
N SER A 95 -2.36 -5.58 4.49
CA SER A 95 -3.18 -6.79 4.50
C SER A 95 -4.63 -6.47 4.89
N ALA A 96 -4.85 -5.69 5.94
CA ALA A 96 -6.20 -5.31 6.36
C ALA A 96 -6.93 -4.42 5.34
N VAL A 97 -6.26 -3.39 4.81
CA VAL A 97 -6.85 -2.50 3.79
C VAL A 97 -7.22 -3.25 2.52
N LEU A 98 -6.38 -4.21 2.10
CA LEU A 98 -6.60 -4.98 0.88
C LEU A 98 -7.48 -6.23 1.07
N GLY A 99 -7.78 -6.63 2.32
CA GLY A 99 -8.57 -7.82 2.63
C GLY A 99 -7.81 -9.13 2.36
N LEU A 100 -6.53 -9.17 2.72
CA LEU A 100 -5.63 -10.33 2.55
C LEU A 100 -5.51 -11.12 3.85
N ARG A 101 -4.88 -12.31 3.82
CA ARG A 101 -4.53 -13.10 5.03
C ARG A 101 -5.69 -13.39 5.99
N GLY A 102 -6.89 -13.57 5.45
CA GLY A 102 -8.10 -13.83 6.24
C GLY A 102 -8.78 -12.58 6.80
N HIS A 103 -8.25 -11.38 6.54
CA HIS A 103 -8.97 -10.14 6.79
C HIS A 103 -10.20 -10.05 5.90
N GLN A 104 -11.34 -9.73 6.51
CA GLN A 104 -12.51 -9.36 5.74
C GLN A 104 -12.29 -7.97 5.13
N PRO A 105 -12.59 -7.78 3.84
CA PRO A 105 -12.62 -6.46 3.21
C PRO A 105 -13.40 -5.44 4.05
N ALA A 106 -12.70 -4.52 4.71
CA ALA A 106 -13.37 -3.47 5.47
C ALA A 106 -14.01 -2.49 4.48
N GLU A 107 -15.35 -2.32 4.53
CA GLU A 107 -16.09 -1.35 3.69
C GLU A 107 -15.51 0.06 3.81
N THR A 108 -14.94 0.40 4.98
CA THR A 108 -14.26 1.67 5.22
C THR A 108 -13.08 1.92 4.27
N ALA A 109 -12.52 0.89 3.65
CA ALA A 109 -11.37 0.97 2.75
C ALA A 109 -11.74 1.04 1.26
N ASP A 110 -13.03 0.96 0.87
CA ASP A 110 -13.44 0.87 -0.54
C ASP A 110 -12.98 2.04 -1.40
N ASP A 111 -13.23 3.27 -0.93
CA ASP A 111 -12.79 4.49 -1.62
C ASP A 111 -11.26 4.53 -1.77
N LEU A 112 -10.53 4.07 -0.76
CA LEU A 112 -9.06 4.00 -0.80
C LEU A 112 -8.58 2.94 -1.81
N ARG A 113 -9.19 1.75 -1.83
CA ARG A 113 -8.83 0.68 -2.78
C ARG A 113 -9.10 1.09 -4.21
N ARG A 114 -10.24 1.74 -4.46
CA ARG A 114 -10.57 2.33 -5.76
C ARG A 114 -9.53 3.36 -6.19
N ALA A 115 -9.15 4.27 -5.30
CA ALA A 115 -8.13 5.27 -5.55
C ALA A 115 -6.74 4.65 -5.82
N LEU A 116 -6.37 3.59 -5.10
CA LEU A 116 -5.12 2.86 -5.31
C LEU A 116 -5.10 2.19 -6.70
N VAL A 117 -6.16 1.49 -7.09
CA VAL A 117 -6.27 0.88 -8.42
C VAL A 117 -6.12 1.93 -9.52
N TRP A 118 -6.91 3.00 -9.46
CA TRP A 118 -6.81 4.10 -10.42
C TRP A 118 -5.38 4.65 -10.49
N SER A 119 -4.75 4.87 -9.33
CA SER A 119 -3.40 5.43 -9.25
C SER A 119 -2.37 4.49 -9.87
N LEU A 120 -2.43 3.19 -9.60
CA LEU A 120 -1.45 2.20 -10.06
C LEU A 120 -1.61 1.85 -11.55
N THR A 121 -2.68 2.31 -12.21
CA THR A 121 -2.79 2.27 -13.67
C THR A 121 -2.02 3.40 -14.37
N ARG A 122 -1.59 4.43 -13.62
CA ARG A 122 -0.87 5.57 -14.18
C ARG A 122 0.62 5.28 -14.31
N ASP A 123 1.25 5.99 -15.24
CA ASP A 123 2.68 5.85 -15.53
C ASP A 123 3.51 6.76 -14.61
N PRO A 124 4.37 6.20 -13.74
CA PRO A 124 5.26 6.99 -12.89
C PRO A 124 6.26 7.86 -13.67
N PHE A 125 6.52 7.56 -14.94
CA PHE A 125 7.49 8.28 -15.78
C PHE A 125 6.89 9.48 -16.52
N SER A 126 5.58 9.52 -16.74
CA SER A 126 4.97 10.56 -17.59
C SER A 126 4.68 11.85 -16.84
N GLU A 127 4.02 11.77 -15.68
CA GLU A 127 3.66 12.95 -14.89
C GLU A 127 3.57 12.61 -13.40
N SER A 128 4.12 13.49 -12.58
CA SER A 128 3.96 13.45 -11.13
C SER A 128 2.73 14.28 -10.72
N PHE A 129 1.89 13.72 -9.86
CA PHE A 129 0.56 14.22 -9.57
C PHE A 129 0.55 15.26 -8.44
N ASN A 130 -0.29 16.29 -8.59
CA ASN A 130 -0.85 17.07 -7.50
C ASN A 130 -2.37 17.18 -7.70
N TRP A 131 -3.09 17.76 -6.75
CA TRP A 131 -4.55 17.89 -6.87
C TRP A 131 -4.98 18.56 -8.18
N THR A 132 -4.30 19.62 -8.61
CA THR A 132 -4.64 20.35 -9.84
C THR A 132 -4.60 19.46 -11.08
N VAL A 133 -3.59 18.59 -11.20
CA VAL A 133 -3.48 17.63 -12.32
C VAL A 133 -4.58 16.57 -12.22
N VAL A 134 -4.83 16.04 -11.03
CA VAL A 134 -5.86 15.02 -10.80
C VAL A 134 -7.26 15.54 -11.14
N ASP A 135 -7.58 16.75 -10.70
CA ASP A 135 -8.87 17.41 -10.93
C ASP A 135 -9.09 17.73 -12.41
N SER A 136 -8.07 18.25 -13.09
CA SER A 136 -8.20 18.72 -14.48
C SER A 136 -8.09 17.62 -15.54
N GLN A 137 -7.34 16.54 -15.29
CA GLN A 137 -6.95 15.59 -16.34
C GLN A 137 -7.44 14.16 -16.13
N HIS A 138 -7.82 13.76 -14.91
CA HIS A 138 -7.94 12.32 -14.58
C HIS A 138 -9.22 11.90 -13.86
N GLN A 139 -10.13 12.84 -13.64
CA GLN A 139 -11.37 12.62 -12.91
C GLN A 139 -12.42 11.80 -13.68
N ARG A 140 -12.30 11.66 -15.02
CA ARG A 140 -13.36 11.08 -15.89
C ARG A 140 -13.02 9.75 -16.54
N ASP A 141 -11.83 9.24 -16.30
CA ASP A 141 -11.25 8.07 -16.93
C ASP A 141 -11.36 6.82 -16.03
N ALA A 142 -12.18 6.91 -14.98
CA ALA A 142 -12.64 5.73 -14.26
C ALA A 142 -13.60 4.89 -15.14
N PRO A 143 -13.48 3.55 -15.16
CA PRO A 143 -14.31 2.68 -15.99
C PRO A 143 -15.83 2.82 -15.77
N ASP A 144 -16.24 3.22 -14.57
CA ASP A 144 -17.65 3.44 -14.22
C ASP A 144 -18.13 4.87 -14.45
N GLY A 145 -17.27 5.76 -14.93
CA GLY A 145 -17.57 7.17 -15.19
C GLY A 145 -17.67 8.06 -13.94
N GLU A 146 -17.47 7.50 -12.74
CA GLU A 146 -17.58 8.23 -11.48
C GLU A 146 -16.22 8.79 -11.02
N LEU A 147 -16.27 9.92 -10.30
CA LEU A 147 -15.06 10.56 -9.78
C LEU A 147 -14.36 9.67 -8.76
N VAL A 148 -13.06 9.40 -8.97
CA VAL A 148 -12.23 8.67 -7.99
C VAL A 148 -12.02 9.49 -6.72
N PHE A 149 -11.83 10.80 -6.87
CA PHE A 149 -11.78 11.75 -5.76
C PHE A 149 -12.86 12.81 -5.94
N VAL A 150 -13.77 12.90 -4.98
CA VAL A 150 -14.91 13.83 -5.03
C VAL A 150 -14.50 15.27 -4.72
N ASN A 151 -13.37 15.48 -4.02
CA ASN A 151 -12.82 16.79 -3.68
C ASN A 151 -11.33 16.71 -3.30
N ASP A 152 -10.72 17.88 -3.11
CA ASP A 152 -9.33 18.06 -2.71
C ASP A 152 -9.02 17.51 -1.31
N THR A 153 -9.98 17.57 -0.40
CA THR A 153 -9.81 17.11 0.99
C THR A 153 -9.51 15.61 1.09
N ARG A 154 -9.87 14.81 0.07
CA ARG A 154 -9.54 13.37 -0.02
C ARG A 154 -8.15 13.07 -0.58
N TRP A 155 -7.52 14.03 -1.28
CA TRP A 155 -6.21 13.83 -1.91
C TRP A 155 -5.09 13.65 -0.90
N SER A 156 -5.01 14.52 0.12
CA SER A 156 -3.96 14.44 1.15
C SER A 156 -4.05 13.15 2.00
N PRO A 157 -5.24 12.71 2.47
CA PRO A 157 -5.40 11.39 3.05
C PRO A 157 -4.93 10.28 2.11
N PHE A 158 -5.33 10.33 0.83
CA PHE A 158 -4.95 9.30 -0.14
C PHE A 158 -3.43 9.17 -0.30
N THR A 159 -2.71 10.27 -0.54
CA THR A 159 -1.26 10.21 -0.76
C THR A 159 -0.53 9.68 0.48
N THR A 160 -1.01 10.03 1.67
CA THR A 160 -0.45 9.55 2.95
C THR A 160 -0.72 8.06 3.15
N TRP A 161 -1.94 7.59 2.85
CA TRP A 161 -2.30 6.17 2.87
C TRP A 161 -1.50 5.38 1.83
N ALA A 162 -1.51 5.78 0.56
CA ALA A 162 -0.77 5.10 -0.50
C ALA A 162 0.72 4.95 -0.18
N THR A 163 1.34 6.01 0.33
CA THR A 163 2.75 5.99 0.75
C THR A 163 2.99 5.02 1.91
N SER A 164 2.13 5.07 2.93
CA SER A 164 2.27 4.20 4.11
C SER A 164 2.05 2.73 3.78
N LEU A 165 1.21 2.43 2.79
CA LEU A 165 1.00 1.08 2.28
C LEU A 165 2.12 0.60 1.35
N GLY A 166 3.05 1.48 0.95
CA GLY A 166 4.12 1.19 0.00
C GLY A 166 3.65 1.10 -1.45
N LEU A 167 2.51 1.71 -1.77
CA LEU A 167 1.84 1.73 -3.08
C LEU A 167 1.83 3.13 -3.73
N GLY A 168 2.61 4.04 -3.16
CA GLY A 168 2.86 5.36 -3.70
C GLY A 168 4.11 5.97 -3.07
N ALA A 169 4.62 7.03 -3.66
CA ALA A 169 5.75 7.78 -3.11
C ALA A 169 5.64 9.27 -3.44
N SER A 170 6.34 10.09 -2.67
CA SER A 170 6.62 11.46 -3.09
C SER A 170 7.56 11.46 -4.29
N ALA A 171 7.31 12.33 -5.26
CA ALA A 171 8.14 12.49 -6.43
C ALA A 171 9.52 13.05 -5.99
N PRO A 172 10.64 12.41 -6.37
CA PRO A 172 11.97 12.82 -5.91
C PRO A 172 12.41 14.18 -6.47
N HIS A 173 11.86 14.57 -7.62
CA HIS A 173 12.25 15.80 -8.33
C HIS A 173 11.40 17.02 -7.96
N LEU A 174 10.25 16.85 -7.30
CA LEU A 174 9.40 17.96 -6.89
C LEU A 174 8.66 17.66 -5.59
N ALA A 175 8.97 18.45 -4.57
CA ALA A 175 8.25 18.42 -3.30
C ALA A 175 6.74 18.59 -3.55
N GLN A 176 5.91 17.91 -2.75
CA GLN A 176 4.43 17.90 -2.84
C GLN A 176 3.84 17.22 -4.09
N ARG A 177 4.65 16.62 -4.96
CA ARG A 177 4.13 15.74 -6.01
C ARG A 177 4.18 14.29 -5.61
N TYR A 178 3.27 13.51 -6.18
CA TYR A 178 3.05 12.11 -5.91
C TYR A 178 3.29 11.28 -7.17
N ILE A 179 3.84 10.07 -7.01
CA ILE A 179 3.96 9.08 -8.08
C ILE A 179 3.40 7.72 -7.62
N PRO A 180 2.80 6.94 -8.54
CA PRO A 180 2.33 5.59 -8.26
C PRO A 180 3.50 4.61 -8.21
N ASP A 181 4.24 4.66 -7.11
CA ASP A 181 5.41 3.81 -6.87
C ASP A 181 5.05 2.68 -5.89
N CYS A 182 4.98 1.46 -6.40
CA CYS A 182 4.72 0.25 -5.61
C CYS A 182 5.99 -0.52 -5.22
N THR A 183 7.19 0.04 -5.42
CA THR A 183 8.48 -0.63 -5.21
C THR A 183 8.61 -1.19 -3.80
N LEU A 184 8.21 -0.43 -2.78
CA LEU A 184 8.30 -0.88 -1.39
C LEU A 184 7.41 -2.10 -1.12
N ALA A 185 6.14 -2.05 -1.56
CA ALA A 185 5.23 -3.17 -1.38
C ALA A 185 5.67 -4.42 -2.17
N VAL A 186 6.10 -4.23 -3.42
CA VAL A 186 6.65 -5.31 -4.27
C VAL A 186 7.86 -5.95 -3.60
N ARG A 187 8.81 -5.14 -3.12
CA ARG A 187 10.01 -5.64 -2.42
C ARG A 187 9.64 -6.48 -1.21
N GLN A 188 8.73 -5.99 -0.35
CA GLN A 188 8.28 -6.73 0.84
C GLN A 188 7.63 -8.08 0.48
N VAL A 189 6.81 -8.13 -0.57
CA VAL A 189 6.20 -9.38 -1.04
C VAL A 189 7.26 -10.36 -1.54
N LEU A 190 8.22 -9.89 -2.34
CA LEU A 190 9.29 -10.76 -2.84
C LEU A 190 10.25 -11.20 -1.74
N GLU A 191 10.54 -10.37 -0.74
CA GLU A 191 11.34 -10.77 0.42
C GLU A 191 10.66 -11.89 1.23
N GLU A 192 9.33 -11.88 1.33
CA GLU A 192 8.55 -12.88 2.06
C GLU A 192 8.38 -14.20 1.30
N HIS A 193 8.26 -14.14 -0.03
CA HIS A 193 7.83 -15.30 -0.84
C HIS A 193 8.89 -15.82 -1.83
N LEU A 194 9.93 -15.04 -2.15
CA LEU A 194 10.96 -15.42 -3.10
C LEU A 194 12.32 -15.53 -2.40
N PRO A 195 12.89 -16.74 -2.24
CA PRO A 195 14.23 -16.92 -1.70
C PRO A 195 15.29 -16.14 -2.50
N PRO A 196 16.34 -15.62 -1.84
CA PRO A 196 17.39 -14.90 -2.55
C PRO A 196 18.22 -15.88 -3.40
N GLY A 197 18.73 -15.41 -4.54
CA GLY A 197 19.56 -16.16 -5.47
C GLY A 197 18.83 -17.22 -6.30
N ALA A 198 17.57 -17.52 -5.98
CA ALA A 198 16.76 -18.49 -6.72
C ALA A 198 16.08 -17.81 -7.93
N PRO A 199 16.39 -18.19 -9.18
CA PRO A 199 15.65 -17.72 -10.33
C PRO A 199 14.23 -18.30 -10.30
N ALA A 200 13.24 -17.44 -10.56
CA ALA A 200 11.84 -17.82 -10.68
C ALA A 200 11.28 -17.38 -12.04
N ASP A 201 10.30 -18.14 -12.54
CA ASP A 201 9.56 -17.79 -13.74
C ASP A 201 8.86 -16.44 -13.54
N ALA A 202 9.06 -15.51 -14.48
CA ALA A 202 8.58 -14.14 -14.35
C ALA A 202 7.04 -14.05 -14.34
N LEU A 203 6.35 -14.96 -15.01
CA LEU A 203 4.88 -14.99 -15.01
C LEU A 203 4.35 -15.48 -13.66
N ASP A 204 4.99 -16.46 -13.04
CA ASP A 204 4.64 -16.90 -11.69
C ASP A 204 4.92 -15.82 -10.65
N VAL A 205 6.03 -15.08 -10.78
CA VAL A 205 6.30 -13.91 -9.93
C VAL A 205 5.25 -12.80 -10.14
N LEU A 206 4.83 -12.54 -11.38
CA LEU A 206 3.76 -11.57 -11.65
C LEU A 206 2.42 -11.99 -11.02
N ARG A 207 2.07 -13.27 -11.08
CA ARG A 207 0.87 -13.82 -10.44
C ARG A 207 0.93 -13.69 -8.92
N LEU A 208 2.06 -14.07 -8.32
CA LEU A 208 2.32 -13.91 -6.89
C LEU A 208 2.14 -12.45 -6.44
N LEU A 209 2.72 -11.51 -7.19
CA LEU A 209 2.59 -10.08 -6.86
C LEU A 209 1.14 -9.61 -6.92
N ARG A 210 0.35 -10.08 -7.88
CA ARG A 210 -1.09 -9.74 -7.99
C ARG A 210 -1.95 -10.40 -6.92
N GLU A 211 -1.56 -11.58 -6.44
CA GLU A 211 -2.22 -12.25 -5.33
C GLU A 211 -2.04 -11.44 -4.04
N HIS A 212 -0.82 -10.95 -3.79
CA HIS A 212 -0.49 -10.20 -2.57
C HIS A 212 -0.70 -8.68 -2.68
N LEU A 213 -0.86 -8.14 -3.88
CA LEU A 213 -1.13 -6.74 -4.17
C LEU A 213 -2.27 -6.66 -5.21
N PRO A 214 -3.50 -7.05 -4.83
CA PRO A 214 -4.62 -7.20 -5.77
C PRO A 214 -5.12 -5.91 -6.42
N VAL A 215 -4.61 -4.75 -5.97
CA VAL A 215 -4.84 -3.43 -6.56
C VAL A 215 -3.90 -3.12 -7.73
N LEU A 216 -2.87 -3.93 -7.97
CA LEU A 216 -2.03 -3.80 -9.16
C LEU A 216 -2.83 -4.11 -10.43
N PRO A 217 -2.45 -3.54 -11.59
CA PRO A 217 -3.05 -3.89 -12.88
C PRO A 217 -3.06 -5.41 -13.11
N GLY A 218 -4.25 -5.96 -13.41
CA GLY A 218 -4.50 -7.40 -13.58
C GLY A 218 -4.73 -8.18 -12.27
N GLY A 219 -4.63 -7.53 -11.11
CA GLY A 219 -5.00 -8.09 -9.81
C GLY A 219 -6.53 -8.16 -9.61
N ALA A 220 -6.98 -8.96 -8.65
CA ALA A 220 -8.39 -9.26 -8.45
C ALA A 220 -9.25 -8.01 -8.19
N ILE A 221 -8.77 -7.07 -7.36
CA ILE A 221 -9.49 -5.83 -7.03
C ILE A 221 -9.47 -4.87 -8.22
N SER A 222 -8.34 -4.78 -8.93
CA SER A 222 -8.24 -4.00 -10.18
C SER A 222 -9.27 -4.48 -11.21
N ASN A 223 -9.35 -5.79 -11.42
CA ASN A 223 -10.25 -6.40 -12.39
C ASN A 223 -11.72 -6.21 -11.99
N SER A 224 -12.08 -6.37 -10.71
CA SER A 224 -13.46 -6.18 -10.25
C SER A 224 -13.95 -4.74 -10.41
N LEU A 225 -13.04 -3.77 -10.40
CA LEU A 225 -13.34 -2.34 -10.62
C LEU A 225 -13.29 -1.92 -12.10
N GLY A 226 -13.12 -2.87 -13.03
CA GLY A 226 -13.11 -2.61 -14.46
C GLY A 226 -11.76 -2.14 -15.03
N TYR A 227 -10.70 -2.12 -14.22
CA TYR A 227 -9.33 -1.77 -14.65
C TYR A 227 -8.56 -3.01 -15.11
N GLY A 228 -9.21 -3.89 -15.86
CA GLY A 228 -8.59 -5.11 -16.41
C GLY A 228 -7.53 -4.80 -17.45
N LEU A 229 -6.56 -5.70 -17.60
CA LEU A 229 -5.58 -5.66 -18.69
C LEU A 229 -6.05 -6.50 -19.87
N ALA A 230 -5.64 -6.11 -21.08
CA ALA A 230 -5.91 -6.89 -22.29
C ALA A 230 -5.02 -8.15 -22.41
N ASP A 231 -3.85 -8.15 -21.78
CA ASP A 231 -2.91 -9.28 -21.75
C ASP A 231 -2.41 -9.48 -20.32
N ASP A 232 -2.75 -10.62 -19.74
CA ASP A 232 -2.37 -11.00 -18.37
C ASP A 232 -0.85 -11.10 -18.16
N ARG A 233 -0.05 -11.13 -19.22
CA ARG A 233 1.42 -11.10 -19.12
C ARG A 233 1.98 -9.68 -19.04
N THR A 234 1.15 -8.66 -19.13
CA THR A 234 1.59 -7.25 -19.04
C THR A 234 1.66 -6.84 -17.58
N ALA A 235 2.80 -6.32 -17.12
CA ALA A 235 2.94 -5.87 -15.73
C ALA A 235 2.15 -4.59 -15.43
N GLY A 236 2.00 -3.70 -16.42
CA GLY A 236 1.49 -2.34 -16.25
C GLY A 236 2.59 -1.37 -15.79
N ALA A 237 2.35 -0.06 -15.92
CA ALA A 237 3.40 0.95 -15.79
C ALA A 237 3.99 1.02 -14.37
N ALA A 238 3.15 1.13 -13.33
CA ALA A 238 3.60 1.21 -11.94
C ALA A 238 4.39 -0.02 -11.47
N LEU A 239 3.95 -1.23 -11.88
CA LEU A 239 4.68 -2.46 -11.54
C LEU A 239 5.96 -2.59 -12.36
N SER A 240 5.95 -2.20 -13.63
CA SER A 240 7.17 -2.18 -14.46
C SER A 240 8.22 -1.26 -13.86
N PHE A 241 7.81 -0.07 -13.41
CA PHE A 241 8.66 0.86 -12.67
C PHE A 241 9.27 0.18 -11.43
N ALA A 242 8.46 -0.49 -10.60
CA ALA A 242 8.94 -1.17 -9.39
C ALA A 242 9.96 -2.27 -9.68
N LEU A 243 9.72 -3.09 -10.71
CA LEU A 243 10.65 -4.16 -11.12
C LEU A 243 11.96 -3.60 -11.66
N MET A 244 11.91 -2.59 -12.53
CA MET A 244 13.11 -1.95 -13.08
C MET A 244 13.89 -1.19 -12.00
N ARG A 245 13.20 -0.50 -11.09
CA ARG A 245 13.82 0.13 -9.93
C ARG A 245 14.52 -0.91 -9.05
N GLY A 246 13.92 -2.09 -8.89
CA GLY A 246 14.55 -3.19 -8.17
C GLY A 246 15.81 -3.75 -8.81
N GLU A 247 15.83 -3.81 -10.14
CA GLU A 247 17.05 -4.15 -10.91
C GLU A 247 18.12 -3.06 -10.76
N TYR A 248 17.74 -1.78 -10.90
CA TYR A 248 18.65 -0.64 -10.76
C TYR A 248 19.26 -0.55 -9.36
N GLU A 249 18.44 -0.75 -8.32
CA GLU A 249 18.86 -0.80 -6.91
C GLU A 249 19.52 -2.14 -6.52
N LYS A 250 19.71 -3.06 -7.48
CA LYS A 250 20.45 -4.32 -7.34
C LYS A 250 19.88 -5.31 -6.33
N TRP A 251 18.58 -5.23 -6.03
CA TRP A 251 17.89 -6.26 -5.22
C TRP A 251 17.06 -7.23 -6.07
N LEU A 252 16.92 -6.97 -7.38
CA LEU A 252 16.42 -7.90 -8.39
C LEU A 252 17.40 -8.04 -9.55
N VAL A 253 17.27 -9.15 -10.29
CA VAL A 253 17.82 -9.34 -11.63
C VAL A 253 16.67 -9.76 -12.55
N LEU A 254 16.50 -9.05 -13.67
CA LEU A 254 15.49 -9.37 -14.69
C LEU A 254 16.21 -9.89 -15.93
N SER A 255 15.92 -11.13 -16.33
CA SER A 255 16.56 -11.77 -17.47
C SER A 255 15.54 -12.30 -18.47
N SER A 256 16.00 -12.48 -19.71
CA SER A 256 15.20 -12.90 -20.84
C SER A 256 15.92 -14.03 -21.56
N ASP A 257 15.34 -15.22 -21.50
CA ASP A 257 15.83 -16.41 -22.16
C ASP A 257 15.14 -16.55 -23.52
N SER A 258 15.92 -16.85 -24.55
CA SER A 258 15.42 -16.93 -25.93
C SER A 258 14.42 -18.08 -26.15
N ASP A 259 14.39 -19.08 -25.28
CA ASP A 259 13.51 -20.24 -25.32
C ASP A 259 12.34 -20.16 -24.32
N ALA A 260 12.19 -19.03 -23.61
CA ALA A 260 11.11 -18.82 -22.67
C ALA A 260 9.75 -18.86 -23.37
N LYS A 261 8.86 -19.72 -22.87
CA LYS A 261 7.53 -19.94 -23.48
C LYS A 261 6.57 -18.78 -23.24
N GLN A 262 6.67 -18.10 -22.09
CA GLN A 262 5.68 -17.11 -21.65
C GLN A 262 6.33 -15.90 -20.95
N PRO A 263 7.18 -15.12 -21.65
CA PRO A 263 7.75 -13.92 -21.05
C PRO A 263 6.65 -12.91 -20.71
N ILE A 264 6.83 -12.21 -19.59
CA ILE A 264 6.04 -11.04 -19.23
C ILE A 264 6.52 -9.81 -20.00
N LYS A 265 5.64 -8.83 -20.14
CA LYS A 265 5.91 -7.54 -20.77
C LYS A 265 6.09 -6.47 -19.69
N VAL A 266 7.28 -5.91 -19.62
CA VAL A 266 7.66 -4.81 -18.73
C VAL A 266 7.78 -3.54 -19.57
N GLN A 267 7.11 -2.47 -19.15
CA GLN A 267 7.23 -1.17 -19.79
C GLN A 267 8.55 -0.51 -19.38
N ASP A 268 9.40 -0.20 -20.35
CA ASP A 268 10.68 0.47 -20.16
C ASP A 268 10.62 1.85 -20.84
N PRO A 269 10.73 2.98 -20.11
CA PRO A 269 10.63 4.31 -20.69
C PRO A 269 11.80 4.66 -21.61
N GLU A 270 12.94 3.97 -21.49
CA GLU A 270 14.10 4.18 -22.35
C GLU A 270 13.95 3.46 -23.71
N GLN A 271 12.98 2.56 -23.82
CA GLN A 271 12.71 1.77 -25.02
C GLN A 271 11.37 2.13 -25.63
N SER A 272 11.30 2.16 -26.96
CA SER A 272 10.04 2.37 -27.68
C SER A 272 9.12 1.15 -27.67
N SER A 273 9.64 -0.02 -27.26
CA SER A 273 8.92 -1.27 -27.17
C SER A 273 8.98 -1.85 -25.74
N MET A 274 8.03 -2.72 -25.41
CA MET A 274 8.02 -3.43 -24.12
C MET A 274 9.21 -4.38 -24.03
N ARG A 275 9.92 -4.35 -22.90
CA ARG A 275 10.96 -5.32 -22.55
C ARG A 275 10.31 -6.65 -22.19
N LEU A 276 10.79 -7.73 -22.79
CA LEU A 276 10.39 -9.09 -22.44
C LEU A 276 11.25 -9.60 -21.28
N CYS A 277 10.62 -10.17 -20.26
CA CYS A 277 11.28 -10.77 -19.10
C CYS A 277 10.73 -12.18 -18.88
N SER A 278 11.60 -13.17 -18.78
CA SER A 278 11.22 -14.57 -18.53
C SER A 278 11.61 -15.05 -17.14
N VAL A 279 12.64 -14.45 -16.54
CA VAL A 279 13.18 -14.88 -15.25
C VAL A 279 13.43 -13.68 -14.35
N ILE A 280 12.96 -13.79 -13.11
CA ILE A 280 13.19 -12.82 -12.04
C ILE A 280 13.92 -13.53 -10.90
N ALA A 281 15.04 -12.97 -10.45
CA ALA A 281 15.78 -13.48 -9.30
C ALA A 281 15.96 -12.37 -8.26
N ARG A 282 15.59 -12.63 -7.00
CA ARG A 282 15.90 -11.73 -5.89
C ARG A 282 17.37 -11.83 -5.54
N GLN A 283 18.03 -10.72 -5.29
CA GLN A 283 19.41 -10.69 -4.79
C GLN A 283 19.41 -10.57 -3.26
N GLU A 284 20.46 -11.06 -2.61
CA GLU A 284 20.70 -10.70 -1.21
C GLU A 284 20.92 -9.19 -1.12
N ALA A 285 20.40 -8.57 -0.06
CA ALA A 285 20.70 -7.17 0.19
C ALA A 285 22.21 -7.05 0.36
N ALA A 286 22.88 -6.37 -0.57
CA ALA A 286 24.26 -5.96 -0.35
C ALA A 286 24.26 -5.12 0.93
N HIS A 287 24.91 -5.60 1.99
CA HIS A 287 25.21 -4.78 3.15
C HIS A 287 26.10 -3.62 2.65
N VAL A 288 25.48 -2.47 2.41
CA VAL A 288 26.16 -1.19 2.15
C VAL A 288 26.10 -0.37 3.42
#